data_AF-A0A839S1H4-F1
#
_entry.id   AF-A0A839S1H4-F1
#
_cell.length_a   1.000
_cell.length_b   1.000
_cell.length_c   1.000
_cell.angle_alpha   90.00
_cell.angle_beta   90.00
_cell.angle_gamma   90.00
#
_symmetry.space_group_name_H-M   'P 1'
#
loop_
_entity.id
_entity.type
_entity.pdbx_description
1 polymer ?
#
loop_
_entity_poly.entity_id
_entity_poly.type
_entity_poly.pdbx_seq_one_letter_code
_entity_poly.pdbx_strand_id
1 'polypeptide(L)'
;MADDIGKAATGDSFWDQAAFAVKGAKGTATQDGWAMGAVTSGAIAGGFTMDPETAEGMVRKANWIADQMQHQAEAAEKLTGARPPAEDPGSLHFQGVAKAMFQLGSDNIRAQWKQYRDIAEKLQRALDVYNETDEQAGKDVKKSGGDGGGLFN
;
A
#
# COMPACT_ATOMS: atom_id res chain seq x y z
N MET A 1 -3.14 34.79 -19.50
CA MET A 1 -2.51 33.46 -19.58
C MET A 1 -2.40 32.95 -18.16
N ALA A 2 -3.43 32.24 -17.69
CA ALA A 2 -3.47 31.67 -16.36
C ALA A 2 -4.26 30.37 -16.46
N ASP A 3 -3.66 29.40 -17.13
CA ASP A 3 -4.18 28.04 -17.20
C ASP A 3 -3.02 27.11 -16.85
N ASP A 4 -3.32 26.10 -16.06
CA ASP A 4 -2.50 24.90 -15.83
C ASP A 4 -1.53 24.85 -14.62
N ILE A 5 -1.99 25.26 -13.42
CA ILE A 5 -1.32 24.91 -12.14
C ILE A 5 -2.16 23.88 -11.33
N GLY A 6 -3.04 23.12 -11.99
CA GLY A 6 -4.05 22.31 -11.28
C GLY A 6 -4.29 20.91 -11.80
N LYS A 7 -3.60 20.47 -12.86
CA LYS A 7 -3.73 19.08 -13.31
C LYS A 7 -2.74 18.21 -12.55
N ALA A 8 -3.15 17.76 -11.36
CA ALA A 8 -2.58 16.55 -10.80
C ALA A 8 -2.65 15.49 -11.89
N ALA A 9 -1.49 15.03 -12.34
CA ALA A 9 -1.40 14.01 -13.37
C ALA A 9 -2.04 12.73 -12.83
N THR A 10 -3.35 12.55 -13.07
CA THR A 10 -4.03 11.26 -13.00
C THR A 10 -3.63 10.45 -14.23
N GLY A 11 -2.32 10.22 -14.39
CA GLY A 11 -1.80 9.16 -15.23
C GLY A 11 -1.78 7.90 -14.37
N ASP A 12 -2.28 6.79 -14.92
CA ASP A 12 -2.16 5.46 -14.31
C ASP A 12 -0.75 5.31 -13.75
N SER A 13 -0.64 5.32 -12.43
CA SER A 13 0.67 5.26 -11.81
C SER A 13 1.19 3.85 -12.02
N PHE A 14 2.49 3.70 -12.31
CA PHE A 14 3.14 2.39 -12.41
C PHE A 14 2.77 1.46 -11.23
N TRP A 15 2.56 2.03 -10.04
CA TRP A 15 2.15 1.35 -8.82
C TRP A 15 0.72 0.80 -8.83
N ASP A 16 -0.17 1.37 -9.64
CA ASP A 16 -1.53 0.85 -9.82
C ASP A 16 -1.50 -0.47 -10.59
N GLN A 17 -0.60 -0.56 -11.58
CA GLN A 17 -0.38 -1.73 -12.42
C GLN A 17 0.61 -2.74 -11.81
N ALA A 18 1.41 -2.33 -10.84
CA ALA A 18 2.37 -3.20 -10.17
C ALA A 18 1.66 -4.34 -9.43
N ALA A 19 2.03 -5.58 -9.77
CA ALA A 19 1.62 -6.78 -9.07
C ALA A 19 2.67 -7.16 -8.02
N PHE A 20 2.25 -7.59 -6.83
CA PHE A 20 3.14 -8.11 -5.79
C PHE A 20 2.89 -9.59 -5.58
N ALA A 21 3.97 -10.36 -5.54
CA ALA A 21 3.96 -11.80 -5.34
C ALA A 21 4.87 -12.22 -4.19
N VAL A 22 4.36 -13.16 -3.39
CA VAL A 22 5.11 -13.85 -2.37
C VAL A 22 5.44 -15.25 -2.87
N LYS A 23 6.72 -15.53 -3.10
CA LYS A 23 7.22 -16.84 -3.54
C LYS A 23 7.85 -17.56 -2.36
N GLY A 24 7.35 -18.75 -2.04
CA GLY A 24 7.91 -19.58 -0.97
C GLY A 24 7.87 -21.05 -1.32
N ALA A 25 8.13 -21.90 -0.33
CA ALA A 25 8.13 -23.36 -0.49
C ALA A 25 6.79 -23.92 -1.01
N LYS A 26 5.68 -23.18 -0.79
CA LYS A 26 4.31 -23.56 -1.16
C LYS A 26 3.92 -23.19 -2.60
N GLY A 27 4.76 -22.41 -3.28
CA GLY A 27 4.43 -21.81 -4.58
C GLY A 27 4.45 -20.28 -4.52
N THR A 28 3.80 -19.64 -5.49
CA THR A 28 3.72 -18.18 -5.58
C THR A 28 2.30 -17.71 -5.32
N ALA A 29 2.12 -16.90 -4.28
CA ALA A 29 0.89 -16.19 -3.97
C ALA A 29 0.96 -14.76 -4.51
N THR A 30 -0.18 -14.20 -4.90
CA THR A 30 -0.33 -12.83 -5.39
C THR A 30 -1.49 -12.16 -4.67
N GLN A 31 -1.63 -10.84 -4.82
CA GLN A 31 -2.78 -10.08 -4.30
C GLN A 31 -4.15 -10.60 -4.80
N ASP A 32 -4.17 -11.31 -5.93
CA ASP A 32 -5.38 -11.84 -6.59
C ASP A 32 -5.56 -13.36 -6.37
N GLY A 33 -4.66 -14.00 -5.62
CA GLY A 33 -4.68 -15.44 -5.34
C GLY A 33 -3.42 -16.19 -5.75
N TRP A 34 -3.50 -17.52 -5.80
CA TRP A 34 -2.38 -18.39 -6.18
C TRP A 34 -2.06 -18.28 -7.68
N ALA A 35 -0.78 -18.07 -8.00
CA ALA A 35 -0.33 -17.99 -9.38
C ALA A 35 -0.35 -19.39 -10.04
N MET A 36 -1.32 -19.63 -10.92
CA MET A 36 -1.43 -20.87 -11.69
C MET A 36 -0.67 -20.74 -13.02
N GLY A 37 0.66 -20.83 -12.97
CA GLY A 37 1.52 -20.77 -14.16
C GLY A 37 3.01 -20.75 -13.82
N ALA A 38 3.88 -20.89 -14.83
CA ALA A 38 5.32 -20.78 -14.65
C ALA A 38 5.69 -19.35 -14.25
N VAL A 39 5.73 -19.07 -12.94
CA VAL A 39 6.30 -17.83 -12.42
C VAL A 39 7.82 -17.94 -12.55
N THR A 40 8.33 -17.43 -13.67
CA THR A 40 9.77 -17.32 -13.88
C THR A 40 10.35 -16.43 -12.78
N SER A 41 11.41 -16.92 -12.14
CA SER A 41 12.16 -16.25 -11.08
C SER A 41 12.38 -14.78 -11.44
N GLY A 42 11.67 -13.88 -10.75
CA GLY A 42 11.84 -12.42 -10.89
C GLY A 42 10.79 -11.67 -11.70
N ALA A 43 9.79 -12.33 -12.31
CA ALA A 43 8.76 -11.60 -13.05
C ALA A 43 7.40 -12.30 -13.02
N ILE A 44 6.48 -11.76 -12.22
CA ILE A 44 5.09 -11.65 -12.70
C ILE A 44 5.13 -10.52 -13.74
N ALA A 45 4.43 -10.66 -14.86
CA ALA A 45 4.41 -9.61 -15.88
C ALA A 45 4.05 -8.25 -15.24
N GLY A 46 5.04 -7.36 -15.12
CA GLY A 46 4.88 -6.05 -14.46
C GLY A 46 4.92 -6.04 -12.92
N GLY A 47 5.42 -7.09 -12.25
CA GLY A 47 5.34 -7.22 -10.79
C GLY A 47 6.62 -7.66 -10.09
N PHE A 48 6.62 -7.52 -8.75
CA PHE A 48 7.71 -7.89 -7.86
C PHE A 48 7.45 -9.26 -7.21
N THR A 49 8.46 -10.13 -7.20
CA THR A 49 8.42 -11.41 -6.47
C THR A 49 9.39 -11.37 -5.29
N MET A 50 8.93 -11.73 -4.09
CA MET A 50 9.73 -11.71 -2.86
C MET A 50 9.43 -12.91 -1.95
N ASP A 51 10.36 -13.25 -1.05
CA ASP A 51 10.14 -14.30 -0.06
C ASP A 51 9.19 -13.85 1.07
N PRO A 52 8.49 -14.77 1.77
CA PRO A 52 7.50 -14.43 2.81
C PRO A 52 8.06 -13.55 3.94
N GLU A 53 9.26 -13.87 4.44
CA GLU A 53 9.91 -13.08 5.50
C GLU A 53 10.21 -11.64 5.03
N THR A 54 10.62 -11.50 3.77
CA THR A 54 10.88 -10.21 3.15
C THR A 54 9.57 -9.44 2.95
N ALA A 55 8.50 -10.12 2.54
CA ALA A 55 7.17 -9.55 2.39
C ALA A 55 6.65 -8.99 3.73
N GLU A 56 6.75 -9.75 4.82
CA GLU A 56 6.39 -9.28 6.16
C GLU A 56 7.16 -8.03 6.59
N GLY A 57 8.48 -8.02 6.36
CA GLY A 57 9.32 -6.86 6.64
C GLY A 57 8.89 -5.63 5.84
N MET A 58 8.58 -5.81 4.55
CA MET A 58 8.10 -4.75 3.68
C MET A 58 6.71 -4.24 4.06
N VAL A 59 5.78 -5.12 4.42
CA VAL A 59 4.44 -4.75 4.92
C VAL A 59 4.56 -3.89 6.17
N ARG A 60 5.37 -4.31 7.16
CA ARG A 60 5.59 -3.52 8.38
C ARG A 60 6.15 -2.15 8.07
N LYS A 61 7.15 -2.08 7.19
CA LYS A 61 7.78 -0.82 6.78
C LYS A 61 6.81 0.07 5.99
N ALA A 62 6.04 -0.49 5.07
CA ALA A 62 5.06 0.24 4.27
C ALA A 62 3.93 0.81 5.15
N ASN A 63 3.43 0.03 6.10
CA ASN A 63 2.46 0.50 7.09
C ASN A 63 3.04 1.63 7.96
N TRP A 64 4.27 1.49 8.43
CA TRP A 64 4.94 2.55 9.19
C TRP A 64 5.08 3.84 8.36
N ILE A 65 5.49 3.75 7.09
CA ILE A 65 5.58 4.91 6.20
C ILE A 65 4.20 5.54 5.98
N ALA A 66 3.16 4.74 5.74
CA ALA A 66 1.80 5.23 5.56
C ALA A 66 1.30 5.96 6.81
N ASP A 67 1.55 5.44 8.00
CA ASP A 67 1.22 6.09 9.27
C ASP A 67 1.95 7.43 9.45
N GLN A 68 3.27 7.46 9.19
CA GLN A 68 4.03 8.71 9.25
C GLN A 68 3.53 9.75 8.23
N MET A 69 3.18 9.32 7.02
CA MET A 69 2.61 10.21 5.99
C MET A 69 1.22 10.72 6.39
N GLN A 70 0.41 9.92 7.09
CA GLN A 70 -0.86 10.38 7.62
C GLN A 70 -0.66 11.51 8.63
N HIS A 71 0.26 11.33 9.58
CA HIS A 71 0.59 12.38 10.55
C HIS A 71 1.08 13.67 9.89
N GLN A 72 1.89 13.56 8.83
CA GLN A 72 2.33 14.72 8.06
C GLN A 72 1.17 15.38 7.30
N ALA A 73 0.23 14.60 6.73
CA ALA A 73 -0.95 15.13 6.06
C ALA A 73 -1.83 15.92 7.03
N GLU A 74 -2.10 15.38 8.22
CA GLU A 74 -2.86 16.04 9.27
C GLU A 74 -2.17 17.31 9.77
N ALA A 75 -0.84 17.30 9.91
CA ALA A 75 -0.06 18.49 10.27
C ALA A 75 -0.12 19.56 9.18
N ALA A 76 -0.01 19.17 7.91
CA ALA A 76 -0.09 20.08 6.77
C ALA A 76 -1.49 20.69 6.63
N GLU A 77 -2.55 19.91 6.86
CA GLU A 77 -3.93 20.40 6.86
C GLU A 77 -4.12 21.49 7.92
N LYS A 78 -3.54 21.33 9.12
CA LYS A 78 -3.58 22.37 10.17
C LYS A 78 -2.91 23.67 9.74
N LEU A 79 -1.87 23.63 8.91
CA LEU A 79 -1.20 24.83 8.38
C LEU A 79 -2.11 25.62 7.40
N THR A 80 -3.02 24.96 6.70
CA THR A 80 -4.00 25.64 5.83
C THR A 80 -4.98 26.51 6.62
N GLY A 81 -5.15 26.22 7.92
CA GLY A 81 -6.00 26.97 8.84
C GLY A 81 -5.32 28.17 9.53
N ALA A 82 -4.07 28.49 9.18
CA ALA A 82 -3.36 29.63 9.75
C ALA A 82 -4.13 30.94 9.54
N ARG A 83 -4.09 31.83 10.53
CA ARG A 83 -4.70 33.17 10.49
C ARG A 83 -3.64 34.23 10.18
N PRO A 84 -4.02 35.33 9.50
CA PRO A 84 -3.09 36.41 9.22
C PRO A 84 -2.62 37.06 10.54
N PRO A 85 -1.36 37.55 10.61
CA PRO A 85 -0.82 38.19 11.83
C PRO A 85 -1.45 39.57 12.11
N ALA A 86 -2.01 40.22 11.10
CA ALA A 86 -2.72 41.49 11.20
C ALA A 86 -3.81 41.61 10.10
N GLU A 87 -4.82 42.46 10.32
CA GLU A 87 -5.91 42.72 9.37
C GLU A 87 -5.58 43.84 8.35
N ASP A 88 -4.29 44.03 8.04
CA ASP A 88 -3.89 44.96 6.99
C ASP A 88 -3.93 44.29 5.60
N PRO A 89 -4.12 45.06 4.51
CA PRO A 89 -4.23 44.51 3.16
C PRO A 89 -3.01 43.69 2.71
N GLY A 90 -1.80 44.03 3.20
CA GLY A 90 -0.58 43.30 2.91
C GLY A 90 -0.58 41.93 3.57
N SER A 91 -0.87 41.87 4.87
CA SER A 91 -0.98 40.62 5.63
C SER A 91 -2.06 39.69 5.09
N LEU A 92 -3.21 40.23 4.68
CA LEU A 92 -4.29 39.44 4.06
C LEU A 92 -3.86 38.85 2.70
N HIS A 93 -3.13 39.62 1.88
CA HIS A 93 -2.63 39.15 0.59
C HIS A 93 -1.58 38.05 0.75
N PHE A 94 -0.58 38.26 1.61
CA PHE A 94 0.42 37.24 1.93
C PHE A 94 -0.21 35.97 2.50
N GLN A 95 -1.23 36.11 3.36
CA GLN A 95 -1.97 34.98 3.91
C GLN A 95 -2.70 34.19 2.81
N GLY A 96 -3.31 34.86 1.83
CA GLY A 96 -3.98 34.19 0.70
C GLY A 96 -3.01 33.32 -0.11
N VAL A 97 -1.83 33.86 -0.43
CA VAL A 97 -0.77 33.13 -1.15
C VAL A 97 -0.23 31.98 -0.31
N ALA A 98 0.06 32.22 0.96
CA ALA A 98 0.54 31.19 1.89
C ALA A 98 -0.46 30.04 2.04
N LYS A 99 -1.76 30.35 2.18
CA LYS A 99 -2.82 29.35 2.27
C LYS A 99 -2.91 28.50 1.01
N ALA A 100 -2.83 29.10 -0.18
CA ALA A 100 -2.82 28.37 -1.44
C ALA A 100 -1.61 27.41 -1.53
N MET A 101 -0.42 27.84 -1.10
CA MET A 101 0.77 26.99 -1.07
C MET A 101 0.63 25.84 -0.06
N PHE A 102 0.09 26.12 1.14
CA PHE A 102 -0.16 25.07 2.13
C PHE A 102 -1.21 24.06 1.66
N GLN A 103 -2.25 24.51 0.95
CA GLN A 103 -3.25 23.63 0.36
C GLN A 103 -2.62 22.69 -0.67
N LEU A 104 -1.83 23.23 -1.60
CA LEU A 104 -1.12 22.43 -2.60
C LEU A 104 -0.16 21.42 -1.96
N GLY A 105 0.56 21.84 -0.91
CA GLY A 105 1.44 20.94 -0.15
C GLY A 105 0.68 19.82 0.56
N SER A 106 -0.46 20.15 1.19
CA SER A 106 -1.34 19.18 1.85
C SER A 106 -1.91 18.16 0.87
N ASP A 107 -2.38 18.62 -0.30
CA ASP A 107 -2.92 17.75 -1.35
C ASP A 107 -1.85 16.77 -1.88
N ASN A 108 -0.61 17.24 -2.07
CA ASN A 108 0.51 16.40 -2.48
C ASN A 108 0.85 15.31 -1.44
N ILE A 109 0.93 15.68 -0.15
CA ILE A 109 1.19 14.71 0.92
C ILE A 109 0.06 13.69 1.02
N ARG A 110 -1.20 14.12 0.84
CA ARG A 110 -2.35 13.22 0.84
C ARG A 110 -2.33 12.23 -0.32
N ALA A 111 -1.92 12.67 -1.51
CA ALA A 111 -1.74 11.79 -2.67
C ALA A 111 -0.65 10.73 -2.40
N GLN A 112 0.49 11.15 -1.82
CA GLN A 112 1.57 10.23 -1.45
C GLN A 112 1.13 9.23 -0.38
N TRP A 113 0.43 9.69 0.67
CA TRP A 113 -0.14 8.82 1.70
C TRP A 113 -1.01 7.72 1.08
N LYS A 114 -1.93 8.10 0.19
CA LYS A 114 -2.82 7.14 -0.47
C LYS A 114 -2.02 6.10 -1.26
N GLN A 115 -1.02 6.55 -2.02
CA GLN A 115 -0.17 5.65 -2.80
C GLN A 115 0.59 4.65 -1.91
N TYR A 116 1.20 5.10 -0.79
CA TYR A 116 1.89 4.19 0.13
C TYR A 116 0.92 3.23 0.82
N ARG A 117 -0.30 3.68 1.12
CA ARG A 117 -1.35 2.85 1.68
C ARG A 117 -1.77 1.74 0.71
N ASP A 118 -1.99 2.08 -0.55
CA ASP A 118 -2.36 1.12 -1.59
C ASP A 118 -1.26 0.06 -1.77
N ILE A 119 0.02 0.47 -1.76
CA ILE A 119 1.15 -0.48 -1.80
C ILE A 119 1.14 -1.41 -0.58
N ALA A 120 0.95 -0.88 0.63
CA ALA A 120 0.90 -1.67 1.85
C ALA A 120 -0.23 -2.71 1.81
N GLU A 121 -1.41 -2.32 1.32
CA GLU A 121 -2.56 -3.21 1.20
C GLU A 121 -2.33 -4.34 0.19
N LYS A 122 -1.75 -4.04 -0.97
CA LYS A 122 -1.41 -5.05 -1.98
C LYS A 122 -0.41 -6.08 -1.44
N LEU A 123 0.62 -5.61 -0.73
CA LEU A 123 1.61 -6.47 -0.09
C LEU A 123 0.99 -7.35 1.00
N GLN A 124 0.13 -6.77 1.84
CA GLN A 124 -0.57 -7.50 2.91
C GLN A 124 -1.46 -8.60 2.32
N ARG A 125 -2.25 -8.30 1.28
CA ARG A 125 -3.11 -9.31 0.63
C ARG A 125 -2.32 -10.48 0.06
N ALA A 126 -1.21 -10.22 -0.62
CA ALA A 126 -0.37 -11.29 -1.16
C ALA A 126 0.20 -12.19 -0.06
N LEU A 127 0.54 -11.60 1.09
CA LEU A 127 1.01 -12.33 2.27
C LEU A 127 -0.12 -13.11 2.95
N ASP A 128 -1.32 -12.53 3.06
CA ASP A 128 -2.50 -13.21 3.63
C ASP A 128 -2.86 -14.45 2.81
N VAL A 129 -2.88 -14.35 1.47
CA VAL A 129 -3.09 -15.50 0.58
C VAL A 129 -2.06 -16.60 0.83
N TYR A 130 -0.79 -16.23 1.03
CA TYR A 130 0.27 -17.19 1.34
C TYR A 130 0.07 -17.87 2.71
N ASN A 131 -0.39 -17.11 3.72
CA ASN A 131 -0.55 -17.56 5.10
C ASN A 131 -1.85 -18.36 5.35
N GLU A 132 -2.99 -17.94 4.80
CA GLU A 132 -4.30 -18.62 4.96
C GLU A 132 -4.25 -20.09 4.52
N THR A 133 -3.37 -20.39 3.56
CA THR A 133 -3.16 -21.75 3.07
C THR A 133 -2.46 -22.65 4.09
N ASP A 134 -1.68 -22.10 5.03
CA ASP A 134 -1.12 -22.87 6.15
C ASP A 134 -2.20 -23.34 7.13
N GLU A 135 -3.15 -22.46 7.44
CA GLU A 135 -4.24 -22.81 8.34
C GLU A 135 -5.22 -23.80 7.70
N GLN A 136 -5.53 -23.66 6.41
CA GLN A 136 -6.43 -24.59 5.71
C GLN A 136 -5.76 -25.94 5.46
N ALA A 137 -4.48 -25.98 5.01
CA ALA A 137 -3.76 -27.24 4.84
C ALA A 137 -3.53 -27.96 6.18
N GLY A 138 -3.25 -27.20 7.26
CA GLY A 138 -3.15 -27.76 8.61
C GLY A 138 -4.46 -28.35 9.11
N LYS A 139 -5.60 -27.74 8.80
CA LYS A 139 -6.94 -28.25 9.15
C LYS A 139 -7.32 -29.50 8.32
N ASP A 140 -7.00 -29.54 7.03
CA ASP A 140 -7.32 -30.68 6.16
C ASP A 140 -6.41 -31.90 6.39
N VAL A 141 -5.13 -31.70 6.68
CA VAL A 141 -4.23 -32.81 7.10
C VAL A 141 -4.64 -33.35 8.47
N LYS A 142 -5.08 -32.49 9.40
CA LYS A 142 -5.56 -32.93 10.71
C LYS A 142 -6.91 -33.65 10.64
N LYS A 143 -7.76 -33.31 9.65
CA LYS A 143 -9.01 -34.01 9.37
C LYS A 143 -8.79 -35.34 8.65
N SER A 144 -7.79 -35.42 7.77
CA SER A 144 -7.46 -36.65 7.01
C SER A 144 -6.56 -37.62 7.77
N GLY A 145 -5.78 -37.15 8.75
CA GLY A 145 -4.96 -37.98 9.63
C GLY A 145 -5.72 -38.59 10.83
N GLY A 146 -7.02 -38.28 10.98
CA GLY A 146 -7.87 -38.77 12.06
C GLY A 146 -8.65 -40.06 11.74
N ASP A 147 -8.79 -40.43 10.46
CA ASP A 147 -9.61 -41.58 10.01
C ASP A 147 -8.76 -42.69 9.35
N GLY A 148 -7.52 -42.86 9.81
CA GLY A 148 -6.57 -43.87 9.31
C GLY A 148 -6.29 -45.03 10.27
N GLY A 149 -7.11 -45.22 11.31
CA GLY A 149 -6.90 -46.24 12.34
C GLY A 149 -8.02 -47.28 12.35
N GLY A 150 -7.91 -48.32 11.52
CA GLY A 150 -8.66 -49.55 11.77
C GLY A 150 -9.15 -50.34 10.56
N LEU A 151 -8.28 -50.69 9.62
CA LEU A 151 -8.47 -51.89 8.80
C LEU A 151 -7.08 -52.42 8.47
N PHE A 152 -6.67 -53.54 9.06
CA PHE A 152 -5.88 -54.64 8.48
C PHE A 152 -5.34 -55.54 9.62
N ASN A 153 -5.93 -56.74 9.72
CA ASN A 153 -5.61 -57.94 10.52
C ASN A 153 -5.67 -57.86 12.04
#